data_AF-A0A9E6UZA3-F1
#
_entry.id   AF-A0A9E6UZA3-F1
#
_cell.length_a   1.000
_cell.length_b   1.000
_cell.length_c   1.000
_cell.angle_alpha   90.00
_cell.angle_beta   90.00
_cell.angle_gamma   90.00
#
_symmetry.space_group_name_H-M   'P 1'
#
loop_
_entity.id
_entity.type
_entity.pdbx_description
1 polymer ?
#
loop_
_entity_poly.entity_id
_entity_poly.type
_entity_poly.pdbx_seq_one_letter_code
_entity_poly.pdbx_strand_id
1 'polypeptide(L)'
;AMARGLTVGVAMWLLTLPFVPWHALVPDNALWVIAFAFGGTWVMGTLGLIAGIWSEKFDHLAVFQNFIIMPLTFLAGTFYSIQTLPAFWQKISHVNPFFYMIDGFRYGFFGVSDVSPWISLGVVTFFMTLLTIVAMRMLVTGYKLRQ
;
A
#
# COMPACT_ATOMS: atom_id res chain seq x y z
N ALA A 1 -4.02 12.44 -5.86
CA ALA A 1 -3.08 11.51 -5.17
C ALA A 1 -2.82 10.24 -6.00
N MET A 2 -3.85 9.49 -6.40
CA MET A 2 -3.69 8.24 -7.16
C MET A 2 -2.90 8.39 -8.47
N ALA A 3 -3.26 9.37 -9.31
CA ALA A 3 -2.54 9.64 -10.56
C ALA A 3 -1.04 9.88 -10.31
N ARG A 4 -0.69 10.74 -9.33
CA ARG A 4 0.71 10.97 -8.93
C ARG A 4 1.41 9.68 -8.49
N GLY A 5 0.75 8.85 -7.66
CA GLY A 5 1.31 7.59 -7.20
C GLY A 5 1.62 6.63 -8.34
N LEU A 6 0.69 6.49 -9.29
CA LEU A 6 0.87 5.66 -10.49
C LEU A 6 1.96 6.23 -11.40
N THR A 7 1.99 7.54 -11.64
CA THR A 7 3.03 8.18 -12.46
C THR A 7 4.42 7.97 -11.86
N VAL A 8 4.57 8.12 -10.54
CA VAL A 8 5.85 7.87 -9.86
C VAL A 8 6.23 6.40 -9.96
N GLY A 9 5.29 5.47 -9.78
CA GLY A 9 5.54 4.04 -9.93
C GLY A 9 6.02 3.66 -11.34
N VAL A 10 5.35 4.18 -12.39
CA VAL A 10 5.76 3.97 -13.78
C VAL A 10 7.13 4.58 -14.05
N ALA A 11 7.38 5.80 -13.58
CA ALA A 11 8.68 6.45 -13.74
C ALA A 11 9.80 5.64 -13.06
N MET A 12 9.58 5.14 -11.85
CA MET A 12 10.56 4.29 -11.16
C MET A 12 10.80 2.98 -11.92
N TRP A 13 9.75 2.32 -12.44
CA TRP A 13 9.90 1.11 -13.24
C TRP A 13 10.76 1.36 -14.49
N LEU A 14 10.49 2.45 -15.22
CA LEU A 14 11.30 2.85 -16.38
C LEU A 14 12.75 3.16 -15.99
N LEU A 15 12.99 3.81 -14.85
CA LEU A 15 14.33 4.12 -14.37
C LEU A 15 15.12 2.88 -13.93
N THR A 16 14.45 1.79 -13.59
CA THR A 16 15.13 0.51 -13.24
C THR A 16 15.54 -0.32 -14.45
N LEU A 17 15.04 0.00 -15.66
CA LEU A 17 15.36 -0.72 -16.90
C LEU A 17 16.86 -0.94 -17.16
N PRO A 18 17.77 0.04 -16.94
CA PRO A 18 19.19 -0.16 -17.20
C PRO A 18 19.94 -0.91 -16.08
N PHE A 19 19.34 -1.09 -14.90
CA PHE A 19 20.02 -1.64 -13.72
C PHE A 19 19.58 -3.05 -13.34
N VAL A 20 18.46 -3.53 -13.87
CA VAL A 20 17.85 -4.81 -13.50
C VAL A 20 17.88 -5.77 -14.69
N PRO A 21 18.21 -7.06 -14.51
CA PRO A 21 18.15 -8.03 -15.60
C PRO A 21 16.72 -8.18 -16.14
N TRP A 22 16.60 -8.37 -17.46
CA TRP A 22 15.32 -8.38 -18.19
C TRP A 22 14.26 -9.33 -17.60
N HIS A 23 14.69 -10.47 -17.04
CA HIS A 23 13.79 -11.46 -16.43
C HIS A 23 13.05 -10.94 -15.19
N ALA A 24 13.60 -9.94 -14.49
CA ALA A 24 13.00 -9.34 -13.30
C ALA A 24 12.20 -8.06 -13.64
N LEU A 25 12.29 -7.58 -14.88
CA LEU A 25 11.60 -6.39 -15.36
C LEU A 25 10.27 -6.70 -16.03
N VAL A 26 10.17 -7.85 -16.70
CA VAL A 26 8.93 -8.32 -17.32
C VAL A 26 8.06 -8.95 -16.25
N PRO A 27 6.86 -8.39 -15.98
CA PRO A 27 5.95 -9.01 -15.03
C PRO A 27 5.49 -10.37 -15.53
N ASP A 28 5.66 -11.42 -14.74
CA ASP A 28 5.04 -12.73 -15.01
C ASP A 28 3.52 -12.60 -15.17
N ASN A 29 2.90 -11.70 -14.39
CA ASN A 29 1.48 -11.41 -14.51
C ASN A 29 1.18 -9.91 -14.37
N ALA A 30 1.14 -9.21 -15.50
CA ALA A 30 0.86 -7.76 -15.55
C ALA A 30 -0.49 -7.37 -14.89
N LEU A 31 -1.51 -8.23 -14.94
CA LEU A 31 -2.81 -7.97 -14.31
C LEU A 31 -2.71 -7.83 -12.79
N TRP A 32 -1.90 -8.67 -12.14
CA TRP A 32 -1.68 -8.61 -10.70
C TRP A 32 -0.92 -7.34 -10.31
N VAL A 33 0.12 -6.98 -11.07
CA VAL A 33 0.85 -5.72 -10.88
C VAL A 33 -0.10 -4.52 -10.94
N ILE A 34 -0.96 -4.45 -11.96
CA ILE A 34 -1.90 -3.35 -12.13
C ILE A 34 -2.92 -3.32 -10.98
N ALA A 35 -3.49 -4.47 -10.62
CA ALA A 35 -4.48 -4.56 -9.55
C ALA A 35 -3.91 -4.10 -8.19
N PHE A 36 -2.72 -4.58 -7.82
CA PHE A 36 -2.08 -4.20 -6.55
C PHE A 36 -1.51 -2.78 -6.58
N ALA A 37 -1.02 -2.28 -7.72
CA ALA A 37 -0.60 -0.88 -7.85
C ALA A 37 -1.79 0.07 -7.70
N PHE A 38 -2.93 -0.28 -8.30
CA PHE A 38 -4.16 0.49 -8.18
C PHE A 38 -4.69 0.47 -6.73
N GLY A 39 -4.84 -0.71 -6.12
CA GLY A 39 -5.23 -0.83 -4.71
C GLY A 39 -4.27 -0.11 -3.77
N GLY A 40 -2.97 -0.23 -4.06
CA GLY A 40 -1.85 0.54 -3.52
C GLY A 40 -2.12 2.02 -3.39
N THR A 41 -2.24 2.65 -4.55
CA THR A 41 -2.42 4.08 -4.67
C THR A 41 -3.78 4.56 -4.18
N TRP A 42 -4.82 3.72 -4.27
CA TRP A 42 -6.14 4.01 -3.71
C TRP A 42 -6.09 4.11 -2.19
N VAL A 43 -5.60 3.06 -1.51
CA VAL A 43 -5.49 3.02 -0.04
C VAL A 43 -4.68 4.21 0.48
N MET A 44 -3.52 4.49 -0.12
CA MET A 44 -2.70 5.65 0.27
C MET A 44 -3.40 6.98 0.01
N GLY A 45 -4.10 7.09 -1.12
CA GLY A 45 -4.88 8.27 -1.46
C GLY A 45 -6.01 8.54 -0.47
N THR A 46 -6.75 7.50 -0.09
CA THR A 46 -7.85 7.58 0.88
C THR A 46 -7.33 7.85 2.29
N LEU A 47 -6.22 7.23 2.72
CA LEU A 47 -5.58 7.52 4.00
C LEU A 47 -5.09 8.95 4.07
N GLY A 48 -4.46 9.46 3.00
CA GLY A 48 -4.05 10.87 2.93
C GLY A 48 -5.23 11.84 3.02
N LEU A 49 -6.37 11.47 2.41
CA LEU A 49 -7.61 12.25 2.52
C LEU A 49 -8.15 12.23 3.95
N ILE A 50 -8.23 11.06 4.59
CA ILE A 50 -8.68 10.92 5.99
C ILE A 50 -7.78 11.73 6.93
N ALA A 51 -6.46 11.61 6.77
CA ALA A 51 -5.50 12.37 7.55
C ALA A 51 -5.67 13.89 7.34
N GLY A 52 -5.93 14.31 6.08
CA GLY A 52 -6.24 15.69 5.73
C GLY A 52 -7.48 16.24 6.43
N ILE A 53 -8.57 15.47 6.47
CA ILE A 53 -9.82 15.88 7.15
C ILE A 53 -9.63 15.91 8.67
N TRP A 54 -8.89 14.95 9.23
CA TRP A 54 -8.70 14.85 10.68
C TRP A 54 -7.73 15.90 11.23
N SER A 55 -6.75 16.32 10.42
CA SER A 55 -5.67 17.18 10.83
C SER A 55 -6.07 18.66 10.88
N GLU A 56 -6.05 19.24 12.09
CA GLU A 56 -6.23 20.69 12.29
C GLU A 56 -4.94 21.50 12.07
N LYS A 57 -3.78 20.85 12.21
CA LYS A 57 -2.45 21.47 12.07
C LYS A 57 -1.53 20.59 11.24
N PHE A 58 -0.68 21.18 10.42
CA PHE A 58 0.28 20.46 9.59
C PHE A 58 1.14 19.43 10.36
N ASP A 59 1.42 19.67 11.64
CA ASP A 59 2.14 18.74 12.51
C ASP A 59 1.42 17.38 12.67
N HIS A 60 0.09 17.35 12.68
CA HIS A 60 -0.68 16.11 12.80
C HIS A 60 -0.55 15.23 11.54
N LEU A 61 -0.43 15.84 10.36
CA LEU A 61 -0.13 15.11 9.12
C LEU A 61 1.26 14.47 9.16
N ALA A 62 2.25 15.22 9.65
CA ALA A 62 3.62 14.73 9.78
C ALA A 62 3.70 13.57 10.80
N VAL A 63 2.98 13.67 11.92
CA VAL A 63 2.87 12.59 12.91
C VAL A 63 2.22 11.35 12.30
N PHE A 64 1.12 11.50 11.56
CA PHE A 64 0.45 10.39 10.89
C PHE A 64 1.38 9.66 9.91
N GLN A 65 2.12 10.40 9.10
CA GLN A 65 3.08 9.83 8.17
C GLN A 65 4.21 9.07 8.88
N ASN A 66 4.82 9.69 9.89
CA ASN A 66 6.04 9.17 10.51
C ASN A 66 5.79 8.07 11.54
N PHE A 67 4.67 8.12 12.26
CA PHE A 67 4.39 7.17 13.34
C PHE A 67 3.41 6.06 12.95
N ILE A 68 2.72 6.17 11.81
CA ILE A 68 1.78 5.15 11.35
C ILE A 68 2.23 4.58 10.01
N ILE A 69 2.31 5.41 8.96
CA ILE A 69 2.61 4.91 7.61
C ILE A 69 4.02 4.32 7.51
N MET A 70 5.02 5.02 8.05
CA MET A 70 6.41 4.56 8.03
C MET A 70 6.59 3.19 8.70
N PRO A 71 6.22 2.97 9.98
CA PRO A 71 6.39 1.66 10.61
C PRO A 71 5.55 0.55 9.95
N LEU A 72 4.32 0.85 9.49
CA LEU A 72 3.53 -0.12 8.74
C LEU A 72 4.21 -0.51 7.42
N THR A 73 4.86 0.43 6.74
CA THR A 73 5.58 0.12 5.49
C THR A 73 6.81 -0.74 5.75
N PHE A 74 7.55 -0.48 6.83
CA PHE A 74 8.69 -1.33 7.23
C PHE A 74 8.26 -2.76 7.60
N LEU A 75 7.16 -2.89 8.32
CA LEU A 75 6.60 -4.21 8.70
C LEU A 75 5.96 -4.96 7.52
N ALA A 76 5.73 -4.29 6.40
CA ALA A 76 5.11 -4.88 5.22
C ALA A 76 6.09 -5.67 4.33
N GLY A 77 7.36 -5.81 4.74
CA GLY A 77 8.34 -6.62 3.99
C GLY A 77 8.86 -5.96 2.71
N THR A 78 8.85 -4.61 2.64
CA THR A 78 9.44 -3.86 1.51
C THR A 78 10.96 -4.04 1.40
N PHE A 79 11.63 -4.19 2.54
CA PHE A 79 13.10 -4.28 2.61
C PHE A 79 13.61 -5.68 2.96
N TYR A 80 12.76 -6.54 3.53
CA TYR A 80 13.14 -7.86 4.04
C TYR A 80 12.05 -8.89 3.73
N SER A 81 12.46 -10.13 3.43
CA SER A 81 11.52 -11.25 3.39
C SER A 81 11.03 -11.57 4.81
N ILE A 82 9.75 -11.87 4.96
CA ILE A 82 9.15 -12.14 6.28
C ILE A 82 9.63 -13.45 6.89
N GLN A 83 10.11 -14.38 6.06
CA GLN A 83 10.58 -15.69 6.49
C GLN A 83 11.82 -15.61 7.41
N THR A 84 12.54 -14.49 7.40
CA THR A 84 13.71 -14.27 8.27
C THR A 84 13.35 -13.61 9.60
N LEU A 85 12.11 -13.17 9.81
CA LEU A 85 11.70 -12.52 11.04
C LEU A 85 11.34 -13.54 12.14
N PRO A 86 11.64 -13.23 13.43
CA PRO A 86 11.17 -14.02 14.56
C PRO A 86 9.64 -14.16 14.55
N ALA A 87 9.12 -15.29 15.04
CA ALA A 87 7.70 -15.65 14.97
C ALA A 87 6.73 -14.57 15.51
N PHE A 88 7.18 -13.72 16.43
CA PHE A 88 6.40 -12.58 16.92
C PHE A 88 6.14 -11.52 15.82
N TRP A 89 7.20 -11.12 15.11
CA TRP A 89 7.11 -10.10 14.06
C TRP A 89 6.40 -10.60 12.82
N GLN A 90 6.55 -11.90 12.49
CA GLN A 90 5.80 -12.52 11.41
C GLN A 90 4.28 -12.41 11.63
N LYS A 91 3.80 -12.69 12.86
CA LYS A 91 2.37 -12.54 13.20
C LYS A 91 1.89 -11.09 13.06
N ILE A 92 2.70 -10.11 13.46
CA ILE A 92 2.35 -8.70 13.33
C ILE A 92 2.25 -8.28 11.86
N SER A 93 3.19 -8.72 11.01
CA SER A 93 3.15 -8.42 9.58
C SER A 93 1.94 -9.01 8.88
N HIS A 94 1.46 -10.20 9.28
CA HIS A 94 0.23 -10.78 8.73
C HIS A 94 -1.05 -10.04 9.11
N VAL A 95 -1.03 -9.19 10.15
CA VAL A 95 -2.17 -8.31 10.48
C VAL A 95 -2.14 -7.04 9.62
N ASN A 96 -0.99 -6.70 9.06
CA ASN A 96 -0.80 -5.45 8.32
C ASN A 96 -1.34 -5.57 6.88
N PRO A 97 -2.35 -4.78 6.47
CA PRO A 97 -2.86 -4.82 5.10
C PRO A 97 -1.81 -4.40 4.06
N PHE A 98 -0.80 -3.60 4.44
CA PHE A 98 0.26 -3.17 3.52
C PHE A 98 1.15 -4.33 3.10
N PHE A 99 1.30 -5.35 3.96
CA PHE A 99 2.06 -6.55 3.62
C PHE A 99 1.45 -7.24 2.39
N TYR A 100 0.13 -7.48 2.41
CA TYR A 100 -0.59 -8.12 1.31
C TYR A 100 -0.51 -7.30 0.00
N MET A 101 -0.43 -5.97 0.10
CA MET A 101 -0.27 -5.09 -1.07
C MET A 101 1.11 -5.27 -1.72
N ILE A 102 2.17 -5.35 -0.92
CA ILE A 102 3.55 -5.49 -1.40
C ILE A 102 3.85 -6.91 -1.86
N ASP A 103 3.38 -7.92 -1.13
CA ASP A 103 3.54 -9.33 -1.50
C ASP A 103 2.78 -9.64 -2.80
N GLY A 104 1.54 -9.15 -2.94
CA GLY A 104 0.78 -9.29 -4.18
C GLY A 104 1.41 -8.55 -5.37
N PHE A 105 1.99 -7.37 -5.15
CA PHE A 105 2.74 -6.66 -6.18
C PHE A 105 4.01 -7.42 -6.58
N ARG A 106 4.76 -7.98 -5.62
CA ARG A 106 5.93 -8.84 -5.87
C ARG A 106 5.57 -10.09 -6.66
N TYR A 107 4.44 -10.72 -6.34
CA TYR A 107 3.91 -11.85 -7.10
C TYR A 107 3.68 -11.50 -8.58
N GLY A 108 3.18 -10.30 -8.86
CA GLY A 108 2.98 -9.83 -10.23
C GLY A 108 4.27 -9.76 -11.06
N PHE A 109 5.41 -9.48 -10.41
CA PHE A 109 6.73 -9.41 -11.06
C PHE A 109 7.48 -10.74 -11.11
N PHE A 110 7.49 -11.48 -10.00
CA PHE A 110 8.36 -12.65 -9.83
C PHE A 110 7.62 -13.99 -9.81
N GLY A 111 6.29 -14.00 -9.87
CA GLY A 111 5.47 -15.22 -9.83
C GLY A 111 5.52 -15.98 -8.49
N VAL A 112 6.23 -15.46 -7.49
CA VAL A 112 6.39 -16.04 -6.16
C VAL A 112 5.77 -15.10 -5.13
N SER A 113 4.90 -15.64 -4.28
CA SER A 113 4.22 -14.93 -3.18
C SER A 113 4.40 -15.68 -1.88
N ASP A 114 4.64 -14.96 -0.78
CA ASP A 114 4.67 -15.57 0.55
C ASP A 114 3.26 -16.00 1.00
N VAL A 115 2.19 -15.35 0.51
CA VAL A 115 0.79 -15.69 0.77
C VAL A 115 0.01 -15.83 -0.53
N SER A 116 -1.03 -16.67 -0.57
CA SER A 116 -1.88 -16.83 -1.76
C SER A 116 -2.33 -15.47 -2.31
N PRO A 117 -2.08 -15.16 -3.60
CA PRO A 117 -2.42 -13.88 -4.22
C PRO A 117 -3.90 -13.52 -4.10
N TRP A 118 -4.78 -14.53 -4.08
CA TRP A 118 -6.22 -14.38 -3.90
C TRP A 118 -6.59 -13.90 -2.50
N ILE A 119 -5.90 -14.38 -1.46
CA ILE A 119 -6.08 -13.90 -0.09
C ILE A 119 -5.61 -12.46 0.00
N SER A 120 -4.43 -12.17 -0.57
CA SER A 120 -3.88 -10.82 -0.61
C SER A 120 -4.83 -9.85 -1.29
N LEU A 121 -5.42 -10.24 -2.43
CA LEU A 121 -6.43 -9.43 -3.12
C LEU A 121 -7.65 -9.19 -2.24
N GLY A 122 -8.20 -10.23 -1.62
CA GLY A 122 -9.36 -10.13 -0.74
C GLY A 122 -9.13 -9.16 0.43
N VAL A 123 -7.97 -9.23 1.08
CA VAL A 123 -7.59 -8.34 2.17
C VAL A 123 -7.45 -6.90 1.68
N VAL A 124 -6.77 -6.69 0.55
CA VAL A 124 -6.57 -5.34 -0.02
C VAL A 124 -7.89 -4.71 -0.44
N THR A 125 -8.76 -5.46 -1.14
CA THR A 125 -10.08 -4.97 -1.55
C THR A 125 -10.97 -4.68 -0.34
N PHE A 126 -10.96 -5.55 0.67
CA PHE A 126 -11.70 -5.30 1.92
C PHE A 126 -11.24 -4.02 2.60
N PHE A 127 -9.92 -3.84 2.76
CA PHE A 127 -9.34 -2.66 3.40
C PHE A 127 -9.60 -1.39 2.60
N MET A 128 -9.50 -1.46 1.27
CA MET A 128 -9.84 -0.37 0.34
C MET A 128 -11.29 0.08 0.49
N THR A 129 -12.24 -0.86 0.50
CA THR A 129 -13.66 -0.57 0.68
C THR A 129 -13.94 0.01 2.06
N LEU A 130 -13.34 -0.56 3.11
CA LEU A 130 -13.48 -0.06 4.49
C LEU A 130 -13.02 1.40 4.61
N LEU A 131 -11.81 1.72 4.13
CA LEU A 131 -11.28 3.09 4.15
C LEU A 131 -12.14 4.05 3.33
N THR A 132 -12.65 3.60 2.18
CA THR A 132 -13.53 4.42 1.34
C THR A 132 -14.84 4.74 2.06
N ILE A 133 -15.44 3.77 2.76
CA ILE A 133 -16.64 3.99 3.57
C ILE A 133 -16.36 4.97 4.72
N VAL A 134 -15.23 4.84 5.42
CA VAL A 134 -14.84 5.75 6.50
C VAL A 134 -14.63 7.16 5.96
N ALA A 135 -13.89 7.32 4.87
CA ALA A 135 -13.66 8.61 4.22
C ALA A 135 -14.98 9.27 3.78
N MET A 136 -15.87 8.50 3.13
CA MET A 136 -17.20 8.98 2.73
C MET A 136 -18.02 9.41 3.94
N ARG A 137 -18.03 8.63 5.03
CA ARG A 137 -18.73 9.01 6.27
C ARG A 137 -18.18 10.30 6.87
N MET A 138 -16.86 10.48 6.91
CA MET A 138 -16.24 11.72 7.40
C MET A 138 -16.62 12.93 6.54
N LEU A 139 -16.66 12.76 5.21
CA LEU A 139 -17.10 13.80 4.27
C LEU A 139 -18.58 14.17 4.47
N VAL A 140 -19.47 13.18 4.54
CA VAL A 140 -20.93 13.39 4.65
C VAL A 140 -21.32 13.97 6.01
N THR A 141 -20.66 13.54 7.09
CA THR A 141 -20.92 14.07 8.45
C THR A 141 -20.37 15.49 8.65
N GLY A 142 -19.56 15.99 7.72
CA GLY A 142 -18.93 17.31 7.83
C GLY A 142 -17.99 17.43 9.02
N TYR A 143 -17.48 16.29 9.53
CA TYR A 143 -16.61 16.26 10.71
C TYR A 143 -15.35 17.09 10.43
N LYS A 144 -15.19 18.22 11.12
CA LYS A 144 -14.16 19.27 10.91
C LYS A 144 -14.17 20.04 9.58
N LEU A 145 -15.15 19.85 8.70
CA LEU A 145 -15.28 20.61 7.44
C LEU A 145 -16.10 21.90 7.57
N ARG A 146 -16.69 22.14 8.74
CA ARG A 146 -17.67 23.21 8.98
C ARG A 146 -17.25 24.24 10.03
N GLN A 147 -15.96 24.34 10.35
CA GLN A 147 -15.40 25.40 11.18
C GLN A 147 -14.23 26.07 10.47
#